data_AF-A0A060PNP5-F1
#
_entry.id   AF-A0A060PNP5-F1
#
_cell.length_a   1.000
_cell.length_b   1.000
_cell.length_c   1.000
_cell.angle_alpha   90.00
_cell.angle_beta   90.00
_cell.angle_gamma   90.00
#
_symmetry.space_group_name_H-M   'P 1'
#
loop_
_entity.id
_entity.type
_entity.pdbx_description
1 polymer ?
#
loop_
_entity_poly.entity_id
_entity_poly.type
_entity_poly.pdbx_seq_one_letter_code
_entity_poly.pdbx_strand_id
1 'polypeptide(L)' 'MICLGVCEDQLLYRIFKKDEIHYIHKERKYFMKQNEFKKQLVPMNPDNQVNYKLTLNIKELEEITNLIKELERILELD' A
#
# COMPACT_ATOMS: atom_id res chain seq x y z
N MET A 1 6.59 1.97 -0.29
CA MET A 1 5.93 1.15 -1.32
C MET A 1 4.86 2.00 -1.98
N ILE A 2 4.77 1.99 -3.30
CA ILE A 2 3.73 2.72 -4.04
C ILE A 2 2.86 1.69 -4.75
N CYS A 3 1.55 1.76 -4.53
CA CYS A 3 0.55 0.99 -5.24
C CYS A 3 -0.04 1.88 -6.33
N LEU A 4 -0.16 1.37 -7.56
CA LEU A 4 -0.76 2.08 -8.69
C LEU A 4 -2.02 1.35 -9.15
N GLY A 5 -3.11 2.09 -9.27
CA GLY A 5 -4.36 1.64 -9.88
C GLY A 5 -4.47 2.24 -11.28
N VAL A 6 -4.33 1.42 -12.31
CA VAL A 6 -4.51 1.83 -13.71
C VAL A 6 -5.89 1.40 -14.16
N CYS A 7 -6.77 2.37 -14.40
CA CYS A 7 -8.12 2.16 -14.92
C CYS A 7 -8.22 2.75 -16.33
N GLU A 8 -9.37 2.56 -16.99
CA GLU A 8 -9.58 3.03 -18.36
C GLU A 8 -9.49 4.57 -18.47
N ASP A 9 -10.02 5.28 -17.49
CA ASP A 9 -10.20 6.74 -17.50
C ASP A 9 -9.42 7.49 -16.41
N GLN A 10 -8.82 6.76 -15.47
CA GLN A 10 -8.19 7.32 -14.29
C GLN A 10 -6.93 6.55 -13.90
N LEU A 11 -6.00 7.29 -13.27
CA LEU A 11 -4.82 6.75 -12.63
C LEU A 11 -4.91 7.10 -11.15
N LEU A 12 -4.73 6.09 -10.31
CA LEU A 12 -4.87 6.19 -8.88
C LEU A 12 -3.60 5.67 -8.20
N TYR A 13 -3.37 6.08 -6.97
CA TYR A 13 -2.23 5.61 -6.20
C TYR A 13 -2.52 5.48 -4.71
N ARG A 14 -1.63 4.76 -4.03
CA ARG A 14 -1.48 4.85 -2.58
C ARG A 14 -0.04 4.61 -2.18
N ILE A 15 0.45 5.39 -1.24
CA ILE A 15 1.80 5.24 -0.69
C ILE A 15 1.71 4.61 0.70
N PHE A 16 2.55 3.62 0.93
CA PHE A 16 2.82 3.08 2.26
C PHE A 16 4.29 3.29 2.63
N LYS A 17 4.52 3.97 3.75
CA LYS A 17 5.84 4.15 4.37
C LYS A 17 6.28 2.88 5.10
N LYS A 18 7.57 2.78 5.42
CA LYS A 18 8.14 1.57 6.05
C LYS A 18 7.52 1.29 7.42
N ASP A 19 7.28 2.33 8.20
CA ASP A 19 6.63 2.29 9.50
C ASP A 19 5.13 1.96 9.44
N GLU A 20 4.51 2.01 8.27
CA GLU A 20 3.12 1.59 8.06
C GLU A 20 3.01 0.08 7.77
N ILE A 21 4.14 -0.61 7.56
CA ILE A 21 4.20 -2.06 7.32
C ILE A 21 4.59 -2.78 8.61
N HIS A 22 3.66 -3.53 9.18
CA HIS A 22 3.80 -4.14 10.49
C HIS A 22 3.77 -5.66 10.40
N TYR A 23 4.73 -6.32 11.04
CA TYR A 23 4.70 -7.77 11.21
C TYR A 23 4.24 -8.14 12.62
N ILE A 24 3.11 -8.83 12.71
CA ILE A 24 2.57 -9.30 13.99
C ILE A 24 3.07 -10.73 14.23
N HIS A 25 4.04 -10.89 15.14
CA HIS A 25 4.69 -12.18 15.43
C HIS A 25 3.70 -13.26 15.87
N LYS A 26 2.73 -12.91 16.72
CA LYS A 26 1.71 -13.83 17.23
C LYS A 26 0.87 -14.44 16.11
N GLU A 27 0.59 -13.67 15.07
CA GLU A 27 -0.22 -14.09 13.94
C GLU A 27 0.61 -14.59 12.76
N ARG A 28 1.94 -14.35 12.79
CA ARG A 28 2.88 -14.59 11.69
C ARG A 28 2.42 -13.95 10.38
N LYS A 29 1.92 -12.72 10.46
CA LYS A 29 1.31 -11.99 9.35
C LYS A 29 1.84 -10.58 9.25
N TYR A 30 1.95 -10.11 8.01
CA TYR A 30 2.23 -8.71 7.70
C TYR A 30 0.93 -7.95 7.47
N PHE A 31 0.89 -6.71 7.93
CA PHE A 31 -0.23 -5.78 7.79
C PHE A 31 0.27 -4.43 7.29
N MET A 32 -0.49 -3.85 6.38
CA MET A 32 -0.37 -2.45 5.96
C MET A 32 -1.36 -1.64 6.80
N LYS A 33 -0.89 -0.67 7.58
CA LYS A 33 -1.72 0.16 8.47
C LYS A 33 -1.39 1.64 8.32
N GLN A 34 -2.40 2.42 7.96
CA GLN A 34 -2.32 3.88 7.79
C GLN A 34 -3.66 4.49 8.19
N ASN A 35 -3.72 5.31 9.24
CA ASN A 35 -4.98 5.81 9.81
C ASN A 35 -5.99 4.67 10.09
N GLU A 36 -7.20 4.74 9.55
CA GLU A 36 -8.23 3.69 9.64
C GLU A 36 -8.01 2.54 8.64
N PHE A 37 -7.14 2.73 7.65
CA PHE A 37 -6.81 1.68 6.70
C PHE A 37 -5.97 0.60 7.38
N LYS A 38 -6.48 -0.64 7.37
CA LYS A 38 -5.75 -1.82 7.82
C LYS A 38 -6.03 -2.99 6.88
N LYS A 39 -5.01 -3.48 6.19
CA LYS A 39 -5.11 -4.67 5.31
C LYS A 39 -3.99 -5.64 5.61
N GLN A 40 -4.29 -6.93 5.50
CA GLN A 40 -3.29 -7.98 5.62
C GLN A 40 -2.60 -8.18 4.26
N LEU A 41 -1.27 -8.37 4.28
CA LEU A 41 -0.56 -8.99 3.16
C LEU A 41 -0.80 -10.50 3.22
N VAL A 42 -1.23 -11.08 2.09
CA VAL A 42 -1.59 -12.49 2.00
C VAL A 42 -0.62 -13.19 1.06
N PRO A 43 -0.01 -14.33 1.43
CA PRO A 43 0.80 -15.11 0.49
C PRO A 43 0.00 -15.43 -0.78
N MET A 44 0.60 -15.25 -1.94
CA MET A 44 -0.04 -15.66 -3.21
C MET A 44 -0.05 -17.17 -3.37
N ASN A 45 1.02 -17.83 -2.93
CA ASN A 45 1.14 -19.29 -2.93
C ASN A 45 1.08 -19.79 -1.49
N PRO A 46 0.11 -20.65 -1.14
CA PRO A 46 -0.01 -21.21 0.21
C PRO A 46 1.24 -21.96 0.68
N ASP A 47 1.92 -22.63 -0.25
CA ASP A 47 3.07 -23.49 0.03
C ASP A 47 4.41 -22.78 -0.11
N ASN A 48 4.41 -21.51 -0.55
CA ASN A 48 5.65 -20.75 -0.76
C ASN A 48 5.46 -19.25 -0.50
N GLN A 49 6.11 -18.74 0.55
CA GLN A 49 5.96 -17.36 1.02
C GLN A 49 6.87 -16.34 0.30
N VAL A 50 7.24 -16.58 -0.97
CA VAL A 50 8.09 -15.63 -1.72
C VAL A 50 7.29 -14.39 -2.15
N ASN A 51 6.00 -14.57 -2.47
CA ASN A 51 5.17 -13.52 -3.05
C ASN A 51 3.93 -13.25 -2.17
N TYR A 52 3.64 -11.98 -1.94
CA TYR A 52 2.46 -11.52 -1.21
C TYR A 52 1.58 -10.66 -2.12
N LYS A 53 0.27 -10.75 -1.91
CA LYS A 53 -0.73 -9.86 -2.50
C LYS A 53 -1.32 -8.94 -1.43
N LEU A 54 -1.62 -7.71 -1.84
CA LEU A 54 -2.42 -6.75 -1.11
C LEU A 54 -3.70 -6.51 -1.89
N THR A 55 -4.85 -6.55 -1.23
CA THR A 55 -6.14 -6.25 -1.87
C THR A 55 -6.62 -4.87 -1.45
N LEU A 56 -6.82 -3.99 -2.43
CA LEU A 56 -7.23 -2.61 -2.26
C LEU A 56 -8.58 -2.38 -2.94
N ASN A 57 -9.43 -1.56 -2.35
CA ASN A 57 -10.60 -1.01 -3.01
C ASN A 57 -10.23 0.29 -3.74
N ILE A 58 -10.87 0.60 -4.86
CA ILE A 58 -10.64 1.87 -5.58
C ILE A 58 -10.86 3.08 -4.67
N LYS A 59 -11.85 3.03 -3.76
CA LYS A 59 -12.14 4.09 -2.77
C LYS A 59 -11.02 4.29 -1.74
N GLU A 60 -10.06 3.39 -1.68
CA GLU A 60 -8.90 3.45 -0.80
C GLU A 60 -7.68 4.06 -1.51
N LEU A 61 -7.80 4.51 -2.76
CA LEU A 61 -6.73 5.13 -3.54
C LEU A 61 -7.03 6.62 -3.78
N GLU A 62 -5.96 7.37 -4.01
CA GLU A 62 -5.98 8.81 -4.31
C GLU A 62 -5.72 9.05 -5.81
N GLU A 63 -6.23 10.17 -6.34
CA GLU A 63 -6.00 10.60 -7.72
C GLU A 63 -4.52 10.91 -8.01
N ILE A 64 -3.95 10.35 -9.10
CA ILE A 64 -2.50 10.46 -9.42
C ILE A 64 -1.98 11.90 -9.50
N THR A 65 -2.86 12.87 -9.75
CA THR A 65 -2.53 14.29 -9.83
C THR A 65 -1.91 14.82 -8.53
N ASN A 66 -2.18 14.19 -7.39
CA ASN A 66 -1.60 14.55 -6.09
C ASN A 66 -0.25 13.87 -5.79
N LEU A 67 0.17 12.90 -6.60
CA LEU A 67 1.31 12.02 -6.28
C LEU A 67 2.63 12.79 -6.10
N ILE A 68 2.95 13.71 -7.02
CA ILE A 68 4.22 14.45 -6.98
C ILE A 68 4.34 15.26 -5.69
N LYS A 69 3.29 16.02 -5.35
CA LYS A 69 3.24 16.83 -4.13
C LYS A 69 3.38 15.98 -2.86
N GLU A 70 2.75 14.81 -2.84
CA GLU A 70 2.90 13.90 -1.70
C GLU A 70 4.32 13.33 -1.62
N LEU A 71 4.95 12.99 -2.74
CA LEU A 71 6.33 12.53 -2.78
C LEU A 71 7.32 13.59 -2.30
N GLU A 72 7.19 14.84 -2.75
CA GLU A 72 8.01 15.97 -2.29
C GLU A 72 7.93 16.13 -0.77
N ARG A 73 6.71 16.09 -0.22
CA ARG A 73 6.47 16.14 1.23
C ARG A 73 7.06 14.96 1.98
N ILE A 74 7.00 13.74 1.42
CA ILE A 74 7.55 12.53 2.05
C ILE A 74 9.07 12.53 2.04
N LEU A 75 9.67 13.05 0.97
CA LEU A 75 11.11 13.09 0.78
C LEU A 75 11.77 14.33 1.39
N GLU A 76 10.99 15.20 2.03
CA GLU A 76 11.46 16.45 2.63
C GLU A 76 12.23 17.31 1.60
N LEU A 77 11.71 17.34 0.36
CA LEU A 77 12.29 18.12 -0.75
C LEU A 77 11.74 19.56 -0.82
N ASP A 78 11.00 19.98 0.22
CA ASP A 78 10.57 21.36 0.45
C ASP A 78 11.76 22.28 0.78
#